data_AF-A0A365ZEA4-F1
#
_entry.id   AF-A0A365ZEA4-F1
#
_cell.length_a   1.000
_cell.length_b   1.000
_cell.length_c   1.000
_cell.angle_alpha   90.00
_cell.angle_beta   90.00
_cell.angle_gamma   90.00
#
_symmetry.space_group_name_H-M   'P 1'
#
loop_
_entity.id
_entity.type
_entity.pdbx_description
1 polymer ?
#
loop_
_entity_poly.entity_id
_entity_poly.type
_entity_poly.pdbx_seq_one_letter_code
_entity_poly.pdbx_strand_id
1 'polypeptide(L)'
;MDKDEHIAQLRARRQRIEAIETALESIRDVESSLQEMREILLQQRKVERTERLTDIREADKAGVPKTKISKEVGLSRANIYNHLKGTPADE
;
A
#
# COMPACT_ATOMS: atom_id res chain seq x y z
N MET A 1 -53.41 3.58 -15.96
CA MET A 1 -52.24 4.43 -16.24
C MET A 1 -52.40 5.00 -17.64
N ASP A 2 -52.22 6.30 -17.76
CA ASP A 2 -52.19 6.99 -19.05
C ASP A 2 -50.79 6.86 -19.70
N LYS A 3 -50.68 7.05 -21.01
CA LYS A 3 -49.43 6.99 -21.78
C LYS A 3 -48.38 7.94 -21.19
N ASP A 4 -48.81 9.11 -20.73
CA ASP A 4 -47.92 10.11 -20.13
C ASP A 4 -47.32 9.65 -18.79
N GLU A 5 -48.09 8.89 -18.01
CA GLU A 5 -47.62 8.32 -16.75
C GLU A 5 -46.54 7.24 -16.99
N HIS A 6 -46.72 6.42 -18.02
CA HIS A 6 -45.69 5.46 -18.45
C HIS A 6 -44.41 6.16 -18.91
N ILE A 7 -44.51 7.24 -19.68
CA ILE A 7 -43.36 8.02 -20.14
C ILE A 7 -42.63 8.67 -18.95
N ALA A 8 -43.36 9.20 -17.97
CA ALA A 8 -42.78 9.78 -16.76
C ALA A 8 -41.99 8.73 -15.95
N GLN A 9 -42.54 7.53 -15.78
CA GLN A 9 -41.85 6.43 -15.10
C GLN A 9 -40.56 6.00 -15.81
N LEU A 10 -40.58 5.93 -17.15
CA LEU A 10 -39.40 5.61 -17.95
C LEU A 10 -38.30 6.67 -17.78
N ARG A 11 -38.66 7.97 -17.81
CA ARG A 11 -37.71 9.07 -17.57
C ARG A 11 -37.11 9.00 -16.16
N ALA A 12 -37.95 8.78 -15.13
CA ALA A 12 -37.49 8.65 -13.75
C ALA A 12 -36.58 7.42 -13.56
N ARG A 13 -36.82 6.33 -14.30
CA ARG A 13 -35.94 5.15 -14.29
C ARG A 13 -34.60 5.47 -14.97
N ARG A 14 -34.62 6.14 -16.12
CA ARG A 14 -33.39 6.57 -16.81
C ARG A 14 -32.51 7.44 -15.92
N GLN A 15 -33.09 8.46 -15.27
CA GLN A 15 -32.35 9.35 -14.36
C GLN A 15 -31.71 8.59 -13.20
N ARG A 16 -32.41 7.60 -12.64
CA ARG A 16 -31.83 6.74 -11.59
C ARG A 16 -30.66 5.90 -12.08
N ILE A 17 -30.74 5.38 -13.31
CA ILE A 17 -29.63 4.63 -13.91
C ILE A 17 -28.43 5.55 -14.14
N GLU A 18 -28.63 6.73 -14.73
CA GLU A 18 -27.56 7.71 -14.97
C GLU A 18 -26.88 8.15 -13.66
N ALA A 19 -27.65 8.30 -12.58
CA ALA A 19 -27.10 8.61 -11.26
C ALA A 19 -26.25 7.46 -10.69
N ILE A 20 -26.69 6.20 -10.87
CA ILE A 20 -25.93 5.02 -10.47
C ILE A 20 -24.64 4.92 -11.27
N GLU A 21 -24.69 5.10 -12.59
CA GLU A 21 -23.51 5.06 -13.46
C GLU A 21 -22.49 6.14 -13.07
N THR A 22 -22.97 7.35 -12.76
CA THR A 22 -22.12 8.44 -12.26
C THR A 22 -21.43 8.06 -10.95
N ALA A 23 -22.16 7.45 -10.02
CA ALA A 23 -21.60 7.01 -8.74
C ALA A 23 -20.55 5.90 -8.93
N LEU A 24 -20.80 4.96 -9.85
CA LEU A 24 -19.84 3.90 -10.17
C LEU A 24 -18.56 4.46 -10.80
N GLU A 25 -18.66 5.48 -11.65
CA GLU A 25 -17.48 6.13 -12.23
C GLU A 25 -16.66 6.86 -11.15
N SER A 26 -17.32 7.57 -10.24
CA SER A 26 -16.63 8.20 -9.10
C SER A 26 -15.94 7.18 -8.20
N ILE A 27 -16.51 5.99 -8.02
CA ILE A 27 -15.85 4.90 -7.28
C ILE A 27 -14.57 4.45 -8.00
N ARG A 28 -14.62 4.28 -9.33
CA ARG A 28 -13.44 3.90 -10.12
C ARG A 28 -12.31 4.92 -10.00
N ASP A 29 -12.63 6.21 -10.05
CA ASP A 29 -11.64 7.27 -9.89
C ASP A 29 -10.92 7.19 -8.53
N VAL A 30 -11.69 6.88 -7.47
CA VAL A 30 -11.15 6.67 -6.12
C VAL A 30 -10.29 5.40 -6.08
N GLU A 31 -10.74 4.29 -6.69
CA GLU A 31 -9.97 3.04 -6.77
C GLU A 31 -8.63 3.25 -7.48
N SER A 32 -8.62 3.98 -8.61
CA SER A 32 -7.39 4.35 -9.31
C SER A 32 -6.44 5.16 -8.43
N SER A 33 -6.96 6.17 -7.73
CA SER A 33 -6.17 6.99 -6.80
C SER A 33 -5.57 6.17 -5.65
N LEU A 34 -6.34 5.23 -5.09
CA LEU A 34 -5.87 4.33 -4.04
C LEU A 34 -4.78 3.38 -4.56
N GLN A 35 -4.90 2.90 -5.79
CA GLN A 35 -3.90 2.05 -6.41
C GLN A 35 -2.58 2.80 -6.63
N GLU A 36 -2.62 4.05 -7.10
CA GLU A 36 -1.42 4.89 -7.22
C GLU A 36 -0.75 5.12 -5.85
N MET A 37 -1.53 5.46 -4.82
CA MET A 37 -1.02 5.63 -3.46
C MET A 37 -0.38 4.35 -2.92
N ARG A 38 -1.00 3.20 -3.20
CA ARG A 38 -0.44 1.89 -2.83
C ARG A 38 0.92 1.66 -3.49
N GLU A 39 1.07 2.00 -4.77
CA GLU A 39 2.34 1.85 -5.49
C GLU A 39 3.44 2.75 -4.92
N ILE A 40 3.12 4.00 -4.59
CA ILE A 40 4.03 4.93 -3.91
C ILE A 40 4.50 4.34 -2.57
N LEU A 41 3.57 3.88 -1.73
CA LEU A 41 3.89 3.29 -0.43
C LEU A 41 4.73 2.02 -0.55
N LEU A 42 4.51 1.20 -1.58
CA LEU A 42 5.33 0.03 -1.86
C LEU A 42 6.78 0.41 -2.20
N GLN A 43 6.98 1.46 -2.99
CA GLN A 43 8.33 1.96 -3.29
C GLN A 43 9.00 2.55 -2.06
N GLN A 44 8.30 3.38 -1.28
CA GLN A 44 8.81 3.92 -0.02
C GLN A 44 9.22 2.82 0.94
N ARG A 45 8.36 1.79 1.13
CA ARG A 45 8.70 0.63 1.96
C ARG A 45 9.96 -0.09 1.50
N LYS A 46 10.21 -0.16 0.18
CA LYS A 46 11.43 -0.76 -0.37
C LYS A 46 12.66 0.07 -0.01
N VAL A 47 12.59 1.39 -0.17
CA VAL A 47 13.67 2.33 0.21
C VAL A 47 13.99 2.21 1.69
N GLU A 48 12.98 2.31 2.56
CA GLU A 48 13.12 2.19 4.01
C GLU A 48 13.75 0.84 4.43
N ARG A 49 13.39 -0.26 3.74
CA ARG A 49 14.04 -1.56 3.97
C ARG A 49 15.52 -1.53 3.62
N THR A 50 15.89 -0.93 2.49
CA THR A 50 17.28 -0.79 2.05
C THR A 50 18.08 0.09 3.01
N GLU A 51 17.54 1.24 3.41
CA GLU A 51 18.17 2.16 4.36
C GLU A 51 18.38 1.51 5.72
N ARG A 52 17.36 0.83 6.25
CA ARG A 52 17.48 0.06 7.50
C ARG A 52 18.62 -0.98 7.43
N LEU A 53 18.85 -1.62 6.29
CA LEU A 53 19.97 -2.55 6.13
C LEU A 53 21.33 -1.84 6.12
N THR A 54 21.40 -0.64 5.54
CA THR A 54 22.60 0.21 5.60
C THR A 54 22.89 0.60 7.04
N ASP A 55 21.88 1.08 7.78
CA ASP A 55 22.01 1.46 9.19
C ASP A 55 22.46 0.30 10.08
N ILE A 56 21.93 -0.91 9.85
CA ILE A 56 22.37 -2.13 10.55
C ILE A 56 23.87 -2.36 10.35
N ARG A 57 24.39 -2.18 9.13
CA ARG A 57 25.81 -2.37 8.82
C ARG A 57 26.67 -1.26 9.43
N GLU A 58 26.21 -0.03 9.43
CA GLU A 58 26.91 1.09 10.04
C GLU A 58 26.98 0.95 11.56
N ALA A 59 25.87 0.58 12.21
CA ALA A 59 25.83 0.29 13.63
C ALA A 59 26.76 -0.88 14.02
N ASP A 60 26.83 -1.93 13.21
CA ASP A 60 27.76 -3.05 13.42
C ASP A 60 29.23 -2.60 13.31
N LYS A 61 29.56 -1.79 12.29
CA LYS A 61 30.90 -1.20 12.11
C LYS A 61 31.28 -0.28 13.27
N ALA A 62 30.31 0.42 13.85
CA ALA A 62 30.50 1.26 15.03
C ALA A 62 30.60 0.46 16.34
N GLY A 63 30.52 -0.88 16.29
CA GLY A 63 30.66 -1.75 17.46
C GLY A 63 29.40 -1.85 18.32
N VAL A 64 28.24 -1.43 17.82
CA VAL A 64 26.97 -1.57 18.56
C VAL A 64 26.65 -3.07 18.72
N PRO A 65 26.31 -3.56 19.94
CA PRO A 65 25.98 -4.96 20.13
C PRO A 65 24.78 -5.38 19.27
N LYS A 66 24.90 -6.51 18.55
CA LYS A 66 23.86 -7.06 17.66
C LYS A 66 22.51 -7.28 18.36
N THR A 67 22.52 -7.53 19.68
CA THR A 67 21.31 -7.61 20.52
C THR A 67 20.57 -6.28 20.60
N LYS A 68 21.30 -5.17 20.70
CA LYS A 68 20.75 -3.82 20.72
C LYS A 68 20.25 -3.43 19.33
N ILE A 69 21.04 -3.68 18.28
CA ILE A 69 20.63 -3.45 16.88
C ILE A 69 19.30 -4.17 16.59
N SER A 70 19.24 -5.48 16.88
CA SER A 70 18.04 -6.30 16.71
C SER A 70 16.79 -5.70 17.38
N LYS A 71 16.92 -5.20 18.61
CA LYS A 71 15.82 -4.58 19.35
C LYS A 71 15.35 -3.28 18.70
N GLU A 72 16.26 -2.39 18.33
CA GLU A 72 15.90 -1.07 17.79
C GLU A 72 15.32 -1.15 16.37
N VAL A 73 15.80 -2.07 15.54
CA VAL A 73 15.33 -2.21 14.13
C VAL A 73 14.16 -3.18 13.96
N GLY A 74 13.71 -3.80 15.07
CA GLY A 74 12.57 -4.72 15.09
C GLY A 74 12.78 -6.03 14.33
N LEU A 75 14.03 -6.48 14.18
CA LEU A 75 14.36 -7.74 13.50
C LEU A 75 14.87 -8.78 14.49
N SER A 76 14.62 -10.06 14.20
CA SER A 76 15.20 -11.15 15.00
C SER A 76 16.74 -11.09 14.95
N ARG A 77 17.39 -11.56 16.02
CA ARG A 77 18.86 -11.66 16.04
C ARG A 77 19.38 -12.51 14.88
N ALA A 78 18.69 -13.60 14.53
CA ALA A 78 19.04 -14.46 13.40
C ALA A 78 19.05 -13.67 12.08
N ASN A 79 18.05 -12.81 11.84
CA ASN A 79 18.01 -11.96 10.64
C ASN A 79 19.20 -10.99 10.61
N ILE A 80 19.55 -10.37 11.74
CA ILE A 80 20.73 -9.50 11.83
C ILE A 80 22.02 -10.27 11.46
N TYR A 81 22.21 -11.47 12.01
CA TYR A 81 23.38 -12.29 11.67
C TYR A 81 23.41 -12.69 10.19
N ASN A 82 22.27 -13.05 9.60
CA ASN A 82 22.19 -13.41 8.18
C ASN A 82 22.54 -12.22 7.28
N HIS A 83 21.94 -11.05 7.55
CA HIS A 83 22.20 -9.82 6.80
C HIS A 83 23.67 -9.37 6.86
N LEU A 84 24.31 -9.49 8.04
CA LEU A 84 25.72 -9.12 8.21
C LEU A 84 26.69 -10.15 7.62
N LYS A 85 26.30 -11.43 7.53
CA LYS A 85 27.08 -12.50 6.88
C LYS A 85 27.01 -12.44 5.35
N GLY A 86 26.20 -11.55 4.77
CA GLY A 86 25.97 -11.49 3.32
C GLY A 86 25.15 -12.66 2.79
N THR A 87 24.55 -13.46 3.68
CA THR A 87 23.57 -14.47 3.29
C THR A 87 22.23 -13.72 3.13
N PRO A 88 21.60 -13.72 1.94
CA PRO A 88 20.28 -13.13 1.82
C PRO A 88 19.37 -13.88 2.79
N ALA A 89 18.89 -13.20 3.83
CA ALA A 89 17.73 -13.68 4.56
C ALA A 89 16.58 -13.46 3.59
N ASP A 90 16.05 -14.55 3.03
CA ASP A 90 14.93 -14.52 2.10
C ASP A 90 13.82 -13.60 2.65
N GLU A 91 13.41 -12.64 1.82
CA GLU A 91 12.45 -11.56 2.10
C GLU A 91 11.03 -12.06 2.40
#